data_AF-A0A442SB50-F1
#
_entry.id   AF-A0A442SB50-F1
#
_cell.length_a   1.000
_cell.length_b   1.000
_cell.length_c   1.000
_cell.angle_alpha   90.00
_cell.angle_beta   90.00
_cell.angle_gamma   90.00
#
_symmetry.space_group_name_H-M   'P 1'
#
loop_
_entity.id
_entity.type
_entity.pdbx_description
1 polymer ?
#
loop_
_entity_poly.entity_id
_entity_poly.type
_entity_poly.pdbx_seq_one_letter_code
_entity_poly.pdbx_strand_id
1 'polypeptide(L)'
;MAGSGGTGGLISGADGGVGSSAATLINDGGSITGGGGGGGGGFHSNDRSGGNGGDGVASSVDNASLANSGRIVGGGGGSGKSEFEDGGDGGSGATFSGAHIVLINSGTIAGGGGGGGGIV
;
A
#
# COMPACT_ATOMS: atom_id res chain seq x y z
N MET A 1 8.06 10.54 15.04
CA MET A 1 8.50 10.76 13.64
C MET A 1 7.40 10.21 12.75
N ALA A 2 6.72 11.07 12.00
CA ALA A 2 5.65 10.65 11.08
C ALA A 2 6.31 10.21 9.76
N GLY A 3 6.15 8.93 9.40
CA GLY A 3 6.52 8.43 8.08
C GLY A 3 5.58 9.05 7.04
N SER A 4 6.12 9.82 6.10
CA SER A 4 5.36 10.38 5.00
C SER A 4 4.88 9.25 4.10
N GLY A 5 3.58 8.93 4.17
CA GLY A 5 2.94 7.99 3.25
C GLY A 5 3.25 8.39 1.81
N GLY A 6 3.73 7.43 1.02
CA GLY A 6 4.13 7.63 -0.36
C GLY A 6 3.02 8.32 -1.14
N THR A 7 3.32 9.47 -1.73
CA THR A 7 2.39 10.15 -2.64
C THR A 7 2.14 9.21 -3.82
N GLY A 8 0.91 8.67 -3.92
CA GLY A 8 0.43 8.04 -5.13
C GLY A 8 0.69 8.98 -6.30
N GLY A 9 1.45 8.52 -7.28
CA GLY A 9 1.99 9.37 -8.33
C GLY A 9 0.88 10.12 -9.07
N LEU A 10 1.15 11.37 -9.44
CA LEU A 10 0.37 12.18 -10.41
C LEU A 10 0.35 11.57 -11.83
N ILE A 11 0.72 10.29 -11.97
CA ILE A 11 0.93 9.56 -13.21
C ILE A 11 -0.13 8.46 -13.26
N SER A 12 -0.86 8.39 -14.38
CA SER A 12 -1.84 7.34 -14.62
C SER A 12 -1.21 5.95 -14.49
N GLY A 13 -1.87 5.05 -13.75
CA GLY A 13 -1.43 3.66 -13.56
C GLY A 13 -0.22 3.47 -12.63
N ALA A 14 0.25 4.51 -11.93
CA ALA A 14 1.42 4.38 -11.05
C ALA A 14 1.11 3.63 -9.75
N ASP A 15 1.99 2.72 -9.33
CA ASP A 15 1.87 2.04 -8.05
C ASP A 15 2.18 2.96 -6.86
N GLY A 16 1.53 2.69 -5.73
CA GLY A 16 1.78 3.36 -4.47
C GLY A 16 3.07 2.92 -3.80
N GLY A 17 3.74 3.84 -3.11
CA GLY A 17 4.96 3.55 -2.36
C GLY A 17 4.70 2.92 -0.99
N VAL A 18 5.75 2.34 -0.38
CA VAL A 18 5.67 1.80 0.99
C VAL A 18 5.54 2.93 2.02
N GLY A 19 4.66 2.79 3.01
CA GLY A 19 4.45 3.77 4.08
C GLY A 19 5.63 3.87 5.06
N SER A 20 6.26 2.73 5.40
CA SER A 20 7.50 2.68 6.18
C SER A 20 8.32 1.42 5.88
N SER A 21 9.64 1.54 5.81
CA SER A 21 10.57 0.40 5.73
C SER A 21 11.65 0.52 6.81
N ALA A 22 11.79 -0.53 7.64
CA ALA A 22 12.76 -0.57 8.74
C ALA A 22 13.03 -2.00 9.21
N ALA A 23 14.23 -2.25 9.75
CA ALA A 23 14.56 -3.49 10.46
C ALA A 23 13.82 -3.59 11.81
N THR A 24 13.59 -2.46 12.46
CA THR A 24 12.78 -2.39 13.68
C THR A 24 11.83 -1.22 13.59
N LEU A 25 10.54 -1.46 13.79
CA LEU A 25 9.49 -0.44 13.77
C LEU A 25 8.58 -0.58 15.00
N ILE A 26 8.34 0.55 15.65
CA ILE A 26 7.40 0.65 16.77
C ILE A 26 6.34 1.68 16.36
N ASN A 27 5.12 1.20 16.10
CA ASN A 27 3.94 2.05 15.91
C ASN A 27 3.15 2.11 17.22
N ASP A 28 3.50 3.08 18.06
CA ASP A 28 2.90 3.24 19.39
C ASP A 28 1.63 4.11 19.33
N GLY A 29 0.53 3.51 18.88
CA GLY A 29 -0.77 4.17 18.74
C GLY A 29 -0.92 5.09 17.52
N GLY A 30 0.12 5.22 16.69
CA GLY A 30 0.08 6.01 15.46
C GLY A 30 -0.66 5.34 14.29
N SER A 31 -0.72 6.03 13.15
CA SER A 31 -1.22 5.46 11.89
C SER A 31 -0.15 5.48 10.79
N ILE A 32 0.05 4.34 10.15
CA ILE A 32 0.94 4.16 8.99
C ILE A 32 0.08 3.69 7.83
N THR A 33 0.20 4.34 6.67
CA THR A 33 -0.54 3.97 5.46
C THR A 33 0.40 3.93 4.27
N GLY A 34 0.31 2.85 3.47
CA GLY A 34 0.99 2.78 2.18
C GLY A 34 0.44 3.80 1.21
N GLY A 35 1.22 4.17 0.20
CA GLY A 35 0.79 5.09 -0.85
C GLY A 35 -0.35 4.48 -1.67
N GLY A 36 -1.31 5.31 -2.09
CA GLY A 36 -2.36 4.85 -3.00
C GLY A 36 -1.84 4.65 -4.43
N GLY A 37 -2.46 3.75 -5.18
CA GLY A 37 -2.24 3.62 -6.62
C GLY A 37 -2.89 4.76 -7.41
N GLY A 38 -2.24 5.18 -8.50
CA GLY A 38 -2.78 6.14 -9.46
C GLY A 38 -3.90 5.51 -10.30
N GLY A 39 -4.92 6.29 -10.67
CA GLY A 39 -6.01 5.78 -11.54
C GLY A 39 -5.52 5.42 -12.95
N GLY A 40 -6.28 4.58 -13.66
CA GLY A 40 -5.97 4.19 -15.05
C GLY A 40 -5.79 5.40 -15.99
N GLY A 41 -5.03 5.20 -17.07
CA GLY A 41 -4.83 6.22 -18.10
C GLY A 41 -6.05 6.37 -19.01
N GLY A 42 -6.18 7.49 -19.73
CA GLY A 42 -7.33 7.69 -20.63
C GLY A 42 -7.34 6.70 -21.80
N PHE A 43 -8.47 6.60 -22.50
CA PHE A 43 -8.79 5.68 -23.63
C PHE A 43 -7.74 5.51 -24.76
N HIS A 44 -6.62 6.24 -24.73
CA HIS A 44 -5.54 6.21 -25.71
C HIS A 44 -4.19 5.76 -25.15
N SER A 45 -4.07 5.52 -23.84
CA SER A 45 -2.88 4.89 -23.25
C SER A 45 -3.06 3.38 -23.17
N ASN A 46 -2.00 2.62 -23.45
CA ASN A 46 -1.99 1.16 -23.31
C ASN A 46 -2.09 0.68 -21.85
N ASP A 47 -2.07 1.59 -20.87
CA ASP A 47 -2.22 1.31 -19.45
C ASP A 47 -3.70 1.23 -19.09
N ARG A 48 -4.23 0.01 -19.20
CA ARG A 48 -5.65 -0.34 -19.06
C ARG A 48 -6.06 -0.69 -17.62
N SER A 49 -5.24 -0.38 -16.63
CA SER A 49 -5.55 -0.71 -15.23
C SER A 49 -5.17 0.43 -14.30
N GLY A 50 -5.92 0.56 -13.20
CA GLY A 50 -5.45 1.34 -12.07
C GLY A 50 -4.14 0.78 -11.51
N GLY A 51 -3.28 1.66 -11.00
CA GLY A 51 -2.06 1.26 -10.28
C GLY A 51 -2.40 0.62 -8.94
N ASN A 52 -1.52 -0.23 -8.44
CA ASN A 52 -1.70 -0.92 -7.18
C ASN A 52 -1.39 0.00 -5.99
N GLY A 53 -2.03 -0.24 -4.86
CA GLY A 53 -1.66 0.38 -3.60
C GLY A 53 -0.33 -0.16 -3.09
N GLY A 54 0.44 0.68 -2.40
CA GLY A 54 1.70 0.31 -1.76
C GLY A 54 1.50 -0.29 -0.37
N ASP A 55 2.52 -0.97 0.16
CA ASP A 55 2.42 -1.59 1.47
C ASP A 55 2.45 -0.57 2.61
N GLY A 56 1.73 -0.83 3.70
CA GLY A 56 1.81 -0.03 4.92
C GLY A 56 3.22 -0.09 5.53
N VAL A 57 3.72 -1.31 5.74
CA VAL A 57 5.09 -1.58 6.19
C VAL A 57 5.71 -2.67 5.31
N ALA A 58 6.96 -2.51 4.92
CA ALA A 58 7.70 -3.59 4.25
C ALA A 58 9.13 -3.73 4.78
N SER A 59 9.61 -4.96 4.92
CA SER A 59 11.00 -5.23 5.30
C SER A 59 11.51 -6.54 4.71
N SER A 60 12.70 -6.49 4.11
CA SER A 60 13.37 -7.66 3.51
C SER A 60 14.57 -8.14 4.32
N VAL A 61 14.79 -7.58 5.52
CA VAL A 61 15.94 -7.93 6.35
C VAL A 61 15.62 -9.08 7.30
N ASP A 62 16.63 -9.89 7.59
CA ASP A 62 16.54 -10.91 8.63
C ASP A 62 16.46 -10.26 10.02
N ASN A 63 15.85 -10.96 10.98
CA ASN A 63 15.71 -10.53 12.37
C ASN A 63 14.92 -9.21 12.52
N ALA A 64 13.95 -8.96 11.63
CA ALA A 64 13.12 -7.77 11.73
C ALA A 64 12.13 -7.84 12.90
N SER A 65 11.85 -6.70 13.51
CA SER A 65 10.88 -6.57 14.61
C SER A 65 9.84 -5.47 14.33
N LEU A 66 8.56 -5.82 14.43
CA LEU A 66 7.45 -4.86 14.36
C LEU A 66 6.62 -4.96 15.64
N ALA A 67 6.54 -3.86 16.38
CA ALA A 67 5.59 -3.68 17.48
C ALA A 67 4.53 -2.65 17.06
N ASN A 68 3.26 -3.06 17.02
CA ASN A 68 2.14 -2.20 16.64
C ASN A 68 1.05 -2.19 17.71
N SER A 69 0.76 -1.02 18.26
CA SER A 69 -0.43 -0.74 19.08
C SER A 69 -1.42 0.21 18.39
N GLY A 70 -1.07 0.70 17.19
CA GLY A 70 -1.89 1.61 16.38
C GLY A 70 -2.50 0.95 15.14
N ARG A 71 -2.61 1.71 14.05
CA ARG A 71 -3.20 1.25 12.78
C ARG A 71 -2.19 1.27 11.63
N ILE A 72 -1.98 0.14 10.98
CA ILE A 72 -1.17 0.01 9.76
C ILE A 72 -2.08 -0.47 8.63
N VAL A 73 -2.10 0.25 7.50
CA VAL A 73 -2.91 -0.12 6.33
C VAL A 73 -2.09 -0.06 5.06
N GLY A 74 -2.27 -1.02 4.16
CA GLY A 74 -1.84 -0.84 2.77
C GLY A 74 -2.57 0.33 2.10
N GLY A 75 -1.95 0.91 1.08
CA GLY A 75 -2.61 1.91 0.24
C GLY A 75 -3.73 1.28 -0.59
N GLY A 76 -4.73 2.07 -0.97
CA GLY A 76 -5.78 1.59 -1.87
C GLY A 76 -5.30 1.52 -3.32
N GLY A 77 -5.88 0.61 -4.10
CA GLY A 77 -5.67 0.56 -5.55
C GLY A 77 -6.37 1.69 -6.29
N GLY A 78 -5.82 2.10 -7.43
CA GLY A 78 -6.39 3.10 -8.31
C GLY A 78 -7.62 2.58 -9.07
N SER A 79 -8.59 3.42 -9.40
CA SER A 79 -9.75 3.00 -10.20
C SER A 79 -9.43 2.88 -11.69
N GLY A 80 -10.10 1.96 -12.37
CA GLY A 80 -10.16 1.94 -13.84
C GLY A 80 -10.99 3.12 -14.37
N LYS A 81 -10.71 3.61 -15.58
CA LYS A 81 -11.37 4.79 -16.17
C LYS A 81 -12.42 4.46 -17.22
N SER A 82 -12.45 3.23 -17.73
CA SER A 82 -13.42 2.79 -18.73
C SER A 82 -13.99 1.41 -18.42
N GLU A 83 -15.08 1.04 -19.09
CA GLU A 83 -15.80 -0.23 -18.93
C GLU A 83 -14.94 -1.48 -19.24
N PHE A 84 -13.77 -1.28 -19.83
CA PHE A 84 -12.80 -2.33 -20.17
C PHE A 84 -11.54 -2.29 -19.29
N GLU A 85 -11.52 -1.44 -18.25
CA GLU A 85 -10.37 -1.25 -17.37
C GLU A 85 -10.67 -1.71 -15.96
N ASP A 86 -9.80 -2.58 -15.47
CA ASP A 86 -9.82 -3.07 -14.10
C ASP A 86 -9.25 -2.00 -13.14
N GLY A 87 -9.76 -1.98 -11.92
CA GLY A 87 -9.10 -1.27 -10.83
C GLY A 87 -7.79 -1.96 -10.45
N GLY A 88 -6.86 -1.21 -9.87
CA GLY A 88 -5.64 -1.76 -9.29
C GLY A 88 -5.91 -2.46 -7.96
N ASP A 89 -5.01 -3.34 -7.56
CA ASP A 89 -5.09 -4.04 -6.28
C ASP A 89 -4.76 -3.11 -5.11
N GLY A 90 -5.31 -3.41 -3.93
CA GLY A 90 -4.87 -2.76 -2.69
C GLY A 90 -3.50 -3.29 -2.24
N GLY A 91 -2.71 -2.44 -1.59
CA GLY A 91 -1.43 -2.82 -1.01
C GLY A 91 -1.56 -3.65 0.26
N SER A 92 -0.50 -4.30 0.70
CA SER A 92 -0.52 -5.10 1.93
C SER A 92 -0.37 -4.22 3.17
N GLY A 93 -0.93 -4.65 4.31
CA GLY A 93 -0.71 -3.95 5.57
C GLY A 93 0.75 -4.05 6.03
N ALA A 94 1.30 -5.26 6.00
CA ALA A 94 2.70 -5.51 6.33
C ALA A 94 3.26 -6.66 5.47
N THR A 95 4.44 -6.45 4.89
CA THR A 95 5.14 -7.44 4.04
C THR A 95 6.54 -7.71 4.60
N PHE A 96 6.86 -8.99 4.81
CA PHE A 96 8.18 -9.42 5.29
C PHE A 96 8.72 -10.55 4.43
N SER A 97 9.98 -10.44 3.99
CA SER A 97 10.64 -11.49 3.19
C SER A 97 11.97 -11.98 3.77
N GLY A 98 12.44 -11.39 4.87
CA GLY A 98 13.61 -11.88 5.62
C GLY A 98 13.28 -13.03 6.57
N ALA A 99 14.30 -13.72 7.06
CA ALA A 99 14.18 -14.78 8.06
C ALA A 99 14.01 -14.21 9.48
N HIS A 100 13.36 -14.96 10.37
CA HIS A 100 13.13 -14.61 11.79
C HIS A 100 12.47 -13.24 12.00
N ILE A 101 11.13 -13.19 11.88
CA ILE A 101 10.36 -11.98 12.10
C ILE A 101 9.70 -12.03 13.48
N VAL A 102 9.88 -10.98 14.28
CA VAL A 102 9.14 -10.78 15.54
C VAL A 102 8.03 -9.77 15.29
N LEU A 103 6.78 -10.22 15.36
CA LEU A 103 5.60 -9.38 15.21
C LEU A 103 4.79 -9.35 16.51
N ILE A 104 4.70 -8.18 17.14
CA ILE A 104 3.85 -7.92 18.29
C ILE A 104 2.76 -6.95 17.85
N ASN A 105 1.54 -7.43 17.69
CA ASN A 105 0.42 -6.61 17.29
C ASN A 105 -0.68 -6.59 18.37
N SER A 106 -0.88 -5.44 18.99
CA SER A 106 -2.02 -5.11 19.84
C SER A 106 -2.99 -4.12 19.18
N GLY A 107 -2.69 -3.66 17.95
CA GLY A 107 -3.53 -2.78 17.14
C GLY A 107 -4.12 -3.47 15.90
N THR A 108 -4.25 -2.72 14.80
CA THR A 108 -4.75 -3.22 13.51
C THR A 108 -3.68 -3.20 12.43
N ILE A 109 -3.58 -4.29 11.68
CA ILE A 109 -2.84 -4.38 10.41
C ILE A 109 -3.82 -4.89 9.36
N ALA A 110 -4.00 -4.14 8.26
CA ALA A 110 -4.94 -4.49 7.21
C ALA A 110 -4.37 -4.18 5.82
N GLY A 111 -4.77 -4.96 4.81
CA GLY A 111 -4.56 -4.58 3.42
C GLY A 111 -5.36 -3.33 3.05
N GLY A 112 -4.95 -2.67 1.98
CA GLY A 112 -5.73 -1.65 1.30
C GLY A 112 -6.87 -2.27 0.50
N GLY A 113 -7.90 -1.46 0.22
CA GLY A 113 -8.97 -1.87 -0.68
C GLY A 113 -8.52 -1.81 -2.14
N GLY A 114 -9.02 -2.74 -2.97
CA GLY A 114 -8.86 -2.64 -4.41
C GLY A 114 -9.60 -1.44 -5.01
N GLY A 115 -9.13 -0.98 -6.15
CA GLY A 115 -9.79 0.04 -6.94
C GLY A 115 -11.08 -0.50 -7.58
N GLY A 116 -12.10 0.35 -7.69
CA GLY A 116 -13.28 0.02 -8.48
C GLY A 116 -12.96 -0.06 -9.98
N GLY A 117 -13.59 -1.00 -10.68
CA GLY A 117 -13.62 -1.01 -12.14
C GLY A 117 -14.44 0.16 -12.69
N GLY A 118 -14.26 0.49 -13.98
CA GLY A 118 -15.03 1.55 -14.62
C GLY A 118 -16.53 1.23 -14.65
N ILE A 119 -17.36 2.20 -14.25
CA ILE A 119 -18.83 2.11 -14.28
C ILE A 119 -19.40 3.23 -15.18
N VAL A 120 -20.44 2.88 -15.94
CA VAL A 120 -21.17 3.78 -16.86
C VAL A 120 -22.15 4.69 -16.11
#